data_AF-A0A6B3FQ96-F1
#
_entry.id   AF-A0A6B3FQ96-F1
#
_cell.length_a   1.000
_cell.length_b   1.000
_cell.length_c   1.000
_cell.angle_alpha   90.00
_cell.angle_beta   90.00
_cell.angle_gamma   90.00
#
_symmetry.space_group_name_H-M   'P 1'
#
loop_
_entity.id
_entity.type
_entity.pdbx_description
1 polymer ?
#
loop_
_entity_poly.entity_id
_entity_poly.type
_entity_poly.pdbx_seq_one_letter_code
_entity_poly.pdbx_strand_id
1 'polypeptide(L)'
;TIASAVCGLAPDLTTLVVARAVQGLAGGLLTPVGMTLLFRAFPPHERMKLAKVLIVPTALMPALGPPLGGLLTEHLSWHWLFFVNVPIGAAAVLLGVLGLREHVEGPEGKFDTVGFWLATPALGLLTYALGFGPSQGWTEPAVAVSAVLGSVLLVAAVLHQTRAKTPLLKLRLLADRVYGSASALAGVTAAGLMGVLFVFPLLYQASLG
;
A
#
# COMPACT_ATOMS: atom_id res chain seq x y z
N THR A 1 -2.93 13.93 2.22
CA THR A 1 -2.26 15.17 2.70
C THR A 1 -2.65 15.51 4.12
N ILE A 2 -3.94 15.75 4.42
CA ILE A 2 -4.41 16.10 5.78
C ILE A 2 -3.99 15.07 6.83
N ALA A 3 -4.21 13.77 6.58
CA ALA A 3 -3.79 12.71 7.49
C ALA A 3 -2.28 12.74 7.80
N SER A 4 -1.44 13.08 6.81
CA SER A 4 0.01 13.22 7.03
C SER A 4 0.32 14.44 7.91
N ALA A 5 -0.40 15.56 7.74
CA ALA A 5 -0.25 16.72 8.61
C ALA A 5 -0.64 16.37 10.06
N VAL A 6 -1.71 15.59 10.25
CA VAL A 6 -2.13 15.09 11.57
C VAL A 6 -1.07 14.17 12.19
N CYS A 7 -0.45 13.28 11.40
CA CYS A 7 0.68 12.47 11.88
C CYS A 7 1.88 13.31 12.35
N GLY A 8 2.20 14.41 11.65
CA GLY A 8 3.30 15.31 12.02
C GLY A 8 2.99 16.17 13.26
N LEU A 9 1.71 16.32 13.62
CA LEU A 9 1.24 17.05 14.81
C LEU A 9 0.77 16.10 15.93
N ALA A 10 0.97 14.79 15.77
CA ALA A 10 0.41 13.80 16.69
C ALA A 10 1.02 13.94 18.09
N PRO A 11 0.20 14.23 19.14
CA PRO A 11 0.71 14.39 20.50
C PRO A 11 0.95 13.06 21.20
N ASP A 12 0.32 11.98 20.73
CA ASP A 12 0.35 10.66 21.33
C ASP A 12 0.32 9.55 20.27
N LEU A 13 0.68 8.33 20.68
CA LEU A 13 0.75 7.15 19.81
C LEU A 13 -0.60 6.79 19.21
N THR A 14 -1.70 6.94 19.95
CA THR A 14 -3.04 6.59 19.47
C THR A 14 -3.45 7.50 18.33
N THR A 15 -3.24 8.82 18.46
CA THR A 15 -3.48 9.79 17.39
C THR A 15 -2.65 9.45 16.14
N LEU A 16 -1.37 9.09 16.31
CA LEU A 16 -0.50 8.70 15.21
C LEU A 16 -1.01 7.43 14.49
N VAL A 17 -1.44 6.42 15.23
CA VAL A 17 -1.97 5.16 14.70
C VAL A 17 -3.25 5.40 13.90
N VAL A 18 -4.19 6.19 14.43
CA VAL A 18 -5.45 6.51 13.74
C VAL A 18 -5.17 7.31 12.46
N ALA A 19 -4.30 8.32 12.51
CA ALA A 19 -3.93 9.09 11.34
C ALA A 19 -3.23 8.23 10.28
N ARG A 20 -2.38 7.28 10.68
CA ARG A 20 -1.77 6.28 9.79
C ARG A 20 -2.78 5.33 9.17
N ALA A 21 -3.81 4.91 9.90
CA ALA A 21 -4.89 4.10 9.35
C ALA A 21 -5.64 4.85 8.24
N VAL A 22 -5.98 6.12 8.48
CA VAL A 22 -6.60 6.99 7.46
C VAL A 22 -5.67 7.19 6.26
N GLN A 23 -4.37 7.39 6.50
CA GLN A 23 -3.38 7.54 5.43
C GLN A 23 -3.24 6.26 4.59
N GLY A 24 -3.29 5.09 5.22
CA GLY A 24 -3.29 3.79 4.55
C GLY A 24 -4.51 3.58 3.67
N LEU A 25 -5.71 3.91 4.18
CA LEU A 25 -6.95 3.87 3.40
C LEU A 25 -6.89 4.79 2.17
N ALA A 26 -6.47 6.04 2.37
CA ALA A 26 -6.34 7.01 1.29
C ALA A 26 -5.31 6.55 0.24
N GLY A 27 -4.14 6.06 0.65
CA GLY A 27 -3.10 5.57 -0.25
C GLY A 27 -3.52 4.31 -1.02
N GLY A 28 -4.25 3.40 -0.37
CA GLY A 28 -4.81 2.20 -0.98
C GLY A 28 -5.81 2.51 -2.09
N LEU A 29 -6.62 3.56 -1.94
CA LEU A 29 -7.55 4.04 -2.98
C LEU A 29 -6.85 4.82 -4.09
N LEU A 30 -5.83 5.62 -3.73
CA LEU A 30 -5.15 6.50 -4.68
C LEU A 30 -4.44 5.72 -5.79
N THR A 31 -3.87 4.56 -5.49
CA THR A 31 -3.13 3.74 -6.46
C THR A 31 -4.00 3.23 -7.62
N PRO A 32 -5.11 2.50 -7.39
CA PRO A 32 -5.97 2.03 -8.47
C PRO A 32 -6.70 3.17 -9.18
N VAL A 33 -7.14 4.20 -8.45
CA VAL A 33 -7.80 5.38 -9.04
C VAL A 33 -6.83 6.15 -9.93
N GLY A 34 -5.61 6.42 -9.44
CA GLY A 34 -4.56 7.10 -10.20
C GLY A 34 -4.19 6.35 -11.48
N MET A 35 -4.03 5.02 -11.40
CA MET A 35 -3.74 4.20 -12.57
C MET A 35 -4.89 4.22 -13.59
N THR A 36 -6.14 4.19 -13.10
CA THR A 36 -7.33 4.27 -13.96
C THR A 36 -7.41 5.62 -14.68
N LEU A 37 -7.14 6.72 -13.98
CA LEU A 37 -7.11 8.06 -14.57
C LEU A 37 -6.00 8.17 -15.63
N LEU A 38 -4.81 7.65 -15.36
CA LEU A 38 -3.71 7.62 -16.32
C LEU A 38 -4.05 6.83 -17.58
N PHE A 39 -4.62 5.63 -17.44
CA PHE A 39 -5.00 4.81 -18.60
C PHE A 39 -6.16 5.39 -19.41
N ARG A 40 -7.01 6.22 -18.79
CA ARG A 40 -8.07 6.96 -19.47
C ARG A 40 -7.54 8.20 -20.17
N ALA A 41 -6.61 8.93 -19.56
CA ALA A 41 -6.05 10.15 -20.11
C ALA A 41 -5.13 9.90 -21.31
N PHE A 42 -4.44 8.76 -21.37
CA PHE A 42 -3.44 8.47 -22.38
C PHE A 42 -3.78 7.28 -23.29
N PRO A 43 -3.63 7.42 -24.63
CA PRO A 43 -3.89 6.35 -25.57
C PRO A 43 -2.87 5.22 -25.44
N PRO A 44 -3.19 3.97 -25.87
CA PRO A 44 -2.37 2.79 -25.64
C PRO A 44 -0.89 2.91 -26.06
N HIS A 45 -0.61 3.63 -27.15
CA HIS A 45 0.74 3.81 -27.67
C HIS A 45 1.61 4.75 -26.80
N GLU A 46 1.00 5.66 -26.04
CA GLU A 46 1.73 6.56 -25.12
C GLU A 46 1.95 5.94 -23.74
N ARG A 47 1.23 4.86 -23.40
CA ARG A 47 1.38 4.18 -22.10
C ARG A 47 2.79 3.66 -21.83
N MET A 48 3.52 3.27 -22.88
CA MET A 48 4.93 2.87 -22.75
C MET A 48 5.83 4.05 -22.36
N LYS A 49 5.52 5.27 -22.83
CA LYS A 49 6.25 6.49 -22.47
C LYS A 49 5.93 6.91 -21.03
N LEU A 50 4.66 6.78 -20.61
CA LEU A 50 4.24 6.98 -19.22
C LEU A 50 4.93 6.03 -18.24
N ALA A 51 5.06 4.75 -18.59
CA ALA A 51 5.73 3.78 -17.75
C ALA A 51 7.15 4.24 -17.37
N LYS A 52 7.89 4.85 -18.30
CA LYS A 52 9.23 5.42 -18.02
C LYS A 52 9.18 6.52 -16.95
N VAL A 53 8.18 7.41 -17.04
CA VAL A 53 8.01 8.52 -16.08
C VAL A 53 7.62 7.99 -14.69
N LEU A 54 6.83 6.91 -14.63
CA LEU A 54 6.44 6.29 -13.36
C LEU A 54 7.59 5.49 -12.72
N ILE A 55 8.40 4.80 -13.52
CA ILE A 55 9.49 3.95 -13.01
C ILE A 55 10.57 4.77 -12.33
N VAL A 56 10.89 5.98 -12.83
CA VAL A 56 11.97 6.81 -12.27
C VAL A 56 11.74 7.13 -10.79
N PRO A 57 10.61 7.72 -10.36
CA PRO A 57 10.30 7.91 -8.95
C PRO A 57 10.19 6.58 -8.19
N THR A 58 9.58 5.54 -8.77
CA THR A 58 9.38 4.26 -8.07
C THR A 58 10.69 3.54 -7.77
N ALA A 59 11.70 3.67 -8.62
CA ALA A 59 13.03 3.11 -8.39
C ALA A 59 13.91 4.00 -7.51
N LEU A 60 13.77 5.32 -7.64
CA LEU A 60 14.62 6.29 -6.96
C LEU A 60 14.19 6.51 -5.49
N MET A 61 12.89 6.56 -5.22
CA MET A 61 12.36 6.85 -3.87
C MET A 61 12.79 5.83 -2.81
N PRO A 62 12.78 4.50 -3.06
CA PRO A 62 13.29 3.53 -2.09
C PRO A 62 14.77 3.72 -1.76
N ALA A 63 15.59 4.14 -2.73
CA ALA A 63 17.01 4.40 -2.53
C ALA A 63 17.27 5.70 -1.76
N LEU A 64 16.51 6.75 -2.05
CA LEU A 64 16.61 8.04 -1.36
C LEU A 64 15.91 8.05 0.01
N GLY A 65 14.99 7.13 0.25
CA GLY A 65 14.18 7.06 1.46
C GLY A 65 15.00 6.98 2.75
N PRO A 66 15.88 5.97 2.92
CA PRO A 66 16.68 5.84 4.14
C PRO A 66 17.64 7.01 4.39
N PRO A 67 18.42 7.51 3.41
CA PRO A 67 19.29 8.66 3.63
C PRO A 67 18.54 9.94 4.00
N LEU A 68 17.45 10.26 3.29
CA LEU A 68 16.63 11.43 3.61
C LEU A 68 15.93 11.27 4.96
N GLY A 69 15.45 10.05 5.25
CA GLY A 69 14.83 9.71 6.51
C GLY A 69 15.78 9.93 7.69
N GLY A 70 16.99 9.39 7.59
CA GLY A 70 18.07 9.55 8.56
C GLY A 70 18.41 11.02 8.80
N LEU A 71 18.68 11.77 7.73
CA LEU A 71 19.01 13.20 7.82
C LEU A 71 17.91 14.03 8.51
N LEU A 72 16.65 13.77 8.18
CA LEU A 72 15.50 14.47 8.79
C LEU A 72 15.33 14.11 10.27
N THR A 73 15.55 12.85 10.63
CA THR A 73 15.46 12.40 12.02
C THR A 73 16.63 12.86 12.88
N GLU A 74 17.83 12.94 12.31
CA GLU A 74 19.06 13.33 13.02
C GLU A 74 19.13 14.84 13.28
N HIS A 75 18.77 15.67 12.29
CA HIS A 75 18.92 17.12 12.39
C HIS A 75 17.64 17.88 12.76
N LEU A 76 16.45 17.31 12.53
CA LEU A 76 15.18 17.97 12.86
C LEU A 76 14.39 17.15 13.88
N SER A 77 13.51 16.28 13.38
CA SER A 77 12.73 15.33 14.17
C SER A 77 11.98 14.39 13.23
N TRP A 78 11.54 13.25 13.76
CA TRP A 78 10.74 12.28 13.01
C TRP A 78 9.42 12.85 12.46
N HIS A 79 8.86 13.91 13.07
CA HIS A 79 7.64 14.57 12.60
C HIS A 79 7.81 15.16 11.18
N TRP A 80 9.03 15.57 10.80
CA TRP A 80 9.31 16.12 9.48
C TRP A 80 9.15 15.10 8.35
N LEU A 81 9.29 13.80 8.64
CA LEU A 81 8.96 12.73 7.69
C LEU A 81 7.50 12.81 7.21
N PHE A 82 6.62 13.38 8.03
CA PHE A 82 5.22 13.58 7.71
C PHE A 82 4.94 14.94 7.10
N PHE A 83 5.61 15.99 7.56
CA PHE A 83 5.43 17.34 7.02
C PHE A 83 5.94 17.45 5.58
N VAL A 84 6.97 16.71 5.17
CA VAL A 84 7.46 16.69 3.78
C VAL A 84 6.39 16.21 2.78
N ASN A 85 5.48 15.33 3.21
CA ASN A 85 4.37 14.88 2.36
C ASN A 85 3.29 15.95 2.14
N VAL A 86 3.21 16.96 3.02
CA VAL A 86 2.18 18.00 2.97
C VAL A 86 2.33 18.89 1.73
N PRO A 87 3.49 19.53 1.45
CA PRO A 87 3.63 20.35 0.25
C PRO A 87 3.53 19.53 -1.04
N ILE A 88 4.07 18.31 -1.05
CA ILE A 88 3.97 17.41 -2.21
C ILE A 88 2.51 17.04 -2.48
N GLY A 89 1.77 16.65 -1.43
CA GLY A 89 0.36 16.32 -1.54
C GLY A 89 -0.51 17.53 -1.88
N ALA A 90 -0.17 18.72 -1.39
CA ALA A 90 -0.87 19.96 -1.75
C ALA A 90 -0.64 20.32 -3.23
N ALA A 91 0.60 20.21 -3.73
CA ALA A 91 0.90 20.41 -5.15
C ALA A 91 0.17 19.40 -6.03
N ALA A 92 0.12 18.12 -5.63
CA ALA A 92 -0.61 17.08 -6.35
C ALA A 92 -2.12 17.37 -6.41
N VAL A 93 -2.72 17.81 -5.29
CA VAL A 93 -4.14 18.21 -5.25
C VAL A 93 -4.38 19.44 -6.12
N LEU A 94 -3.53 20.46 -6.04
CA LEU A 94 -3.67 21.69 -6.82
C LEU A 94 -3.60 21.39 -8.32
N LEU A 95 -2.59 20.63 -8.77
CA LEU A 95 -2.48 20.20 -10.16
C LEU A 95 -3.67 19.32 -10.57
N GLY A 96 -4.18 18.50 -9.64
CA GLY A 96 -5.36 17.70 -9.85
C GLY A 96 -6.60 18.54 -10.14
N VAL A 97 -6.89 19.52 -9.28
CA VAL A 97 -8.03 20.42 -9.42
C VAL A 97 -7.94 21.28 -10.69
N LEU A 98 -6.73 21.72 -11.06
CA LEU A 98 -6.52 22.56 -12.25
C LEU A 98 -6.51 21.75 -13.55
N GLY A 99 -6.06 20.50 -13.51
CA GLY A 99 -5.76 19.69 -14.70
C GLY A 99 -6.77 18.59 -15.00
N LEU A 100 -7.50 18.06 -14.02
CA LEU A 100 -8.49 17.01 -14.26
C LEU A 100 -9.81 17.60 -14.77
N ARG A 101 -10.23 17.13 -15.94
CA ARG A 101 -11.57 17.38 -16.46
C ARG A 101 -12.53 16.32 -15.92
N GLU A 102 -13.61 16.79 -15.29
CA GLU A 102 -14.69 15.95 -14.81
C GLU A 102 -15.27 15.12 -15.97
N HIS A 103 -15.33 13.80 -15.79
CA HIS A 103 -15.90 12.86 -16.75
C HIS A 103 -17.02 12.09 -16.08
N VAL A 104 -18.19 12.12 -16.70
CA VAL A 104 -19.39 11.43 -16.22
C VAL A 104 -19.17 9.92 -16.31
N GLU A 105 -19.42 9.23 -15.20
CA GLU A 105 -19.23 7.79 -15.09
C GLU A 105 -20.26 7.02 -15.94
N GLY A 106 -19.81 5.90 -16.51
CA GLY A 106 -20.71 4.88 -17.05
C GLY A 106 -21.37 4.08 -15.92
N PRO A 107 -22.38 3.24 -16.22
CA PRO A 107 -23.18 2.56 -15.20
C PRO A 107 -22.33 1.78 -14.20
N GLU A 108 -22.56 2.04 -12.92
CA GLU A 108 -21.87 1.41 -11.80
C GLU A 108 -22.05 -0.12 -11.83
N GLY A 109 -20.94 -0.86 -11.90
CA GLY A 109 -20.96 -2.30 -11.66
C GLY A 109 -21.29 -2.58 -10.20
N LYS A 110 -22.00 -3.69 -9.92
CA LYS A 110 -22.30 -4.10 -8.54
C LYS A 110 -21.01 -4.37 -7.76
N PHE A 111 -20.79 -3.62 -6.68
CA PHE A 111 -19.66 -3.82 -5.77
C PHE A 111 -19.81 -5.11 -4.96
N ASP A 112 -18.74 -5.90 -4.86
CA ASP A 112 -18.69 -7.15 -4.10
C ASP A 112 -18.48 -6.87 -2.60
N THR A 113 -19.54 -6.46 -1.92
CA THR A 113 -19.54 -6.15 -0.48
C THR A 113 -19.10 -7.34 0.37
N VAL A 114 -19.55 -8.55 0.02
CA VAL A 114 -19.21 -9.78 0.75
C VAL A 114 -17.72 -10.09 0.59
N GLY A 115 -17.20 -10.04 -0.64
CA GLY A 115 -15.77 -10.25 -0.89
C GLY A 115 -14.90 -9.20 -0.18
N PHE A 116 -15.36 -7.95 -0.13
CA PHE A 116 -14.69 -6.87 0.59
C PHE A 116 -14.62 -7.13 2.10
N TRP A 117 -15.74 -7.50 2.72
CA TRP A 117 -15.80 -7.78 4.16
C TRP A 117 -15.11 -9.08 4.57
N LEU A 118 -14.90 -10.02 3.65
CA LEU A 118 -14.07 -11.19 3.90
C LEU A 118 -12.57 -10.86 3.76
N ALA A 119 -12.18 -10.17 2.70
CA ALA A 119 -10.77 -9.92 2.38
C ALA A 119 -10.11 -8.89 3.30
N THR A 120 -10.82 -7.81 3.64
CA THR A 120 -10.27 -6.70 4.45
C THR A 120 -9.80 -7.17 5.83
N PRO A 121 -10.64 -7.81 6.67
CA PRO A 121 -10.19 -8.32 7.96
C PRO A 121 -9.20 -9.50 7.82
N ALA A 122 -9.32 -10.33 6.78
CA ALA A 122 -8.34 -11.40 6.54
C ALA A 122 -6.92 -10.84 6.40
N LEU A 123 -6.74 -9.84 5.53
CA LEU A 123 -5.45 -9.21 5.30
C LEU A 123 -4.97 -8.45 6.55
N GLY A 124 -5.87 -7.76 7.25
CA GLY A 124 -5.53 -7.05 8.49
C GLY A 124 -5.01 -7.99 9.58
N LEU A 125 -5.72 -9.09 9.86
CA LEU A 125 -5.35 -10.06 10.88
C LEU A 125 -4.06 -10.81 10.54
N LEU A 126 -3.88 -11.19 9.27
CA LEU A 126 -2.65 -11.85 8.82
C LEU A 126 -1.45 -10.89 8.91
N THR A 127 -1.63 -9.62 8.54
CA THR A 127 -0.57 -8.61 8.68
C THR A 127 -0.20 -8.40 10.15
N TYR A 128 -1.19 -8.37 11.06
CA TYR A 128 -0.96 -8.29 12.50
C TYR A 128 -0.15 -9.51 13.00
N ALA A 129 -0.59 -10.72 12.66
CA ALA A 129 0.08 -11.95 13.11
C ALA A 129 1.52 -12.06 12.59
N LEU A 130 1.75 -11.73 11.32
CA LEU A 130 3.10 -11.74 10.73
C LEU A 130 4.00 -10.62 11.26
N GLY A 131 3.42 -9.45 11.57
CA GLY A 131 4.16 -8.32 12.11
C GLY A 131 4.59 -8.52 13.56
N PHE A 132 3.68 -9.02 14.41
CA PHE A 132 3.95 -9.18 15.84
C PHE A 132 4.47 -10.56 16.23
N GLY A 133 4.26 -11.59 15.41
CA GLY A 133 4.71 -12.96 15.68
C GLY A 133 6.19 -13.09 16.06
N PRO A 134 7.14 -12.46 15.35
CA PRO A 134 8.56 -12.49 15.72
C PRO A 134 8.87 -11.85 17.08
N SER A 135 8.11 -10.82 17.47
CA SER A 135 8.38 -10.02 18.68
C SER A 135 7.64 -10.50 19.93
N GLN A 136 6.39 -10.93 19.79
CA GLN A 136 5.50 -11.36 20.89
C GLN A 136 5.43 -12.88 21.03
N GLY A 137 5.89 -13.62 20.02
CA GLY A 137 5.83 -15.07 19.96
C GLY A 137 4.59 -15.58 19.25
N TRP A 138 4.76 -16.66 18.48
CA TRP A 138 3.69 -17.26 17.67
C TRP A 138 2.59 -17.95 18.49
N THR A 139 2.88 -18.29 19.75
CA THR A 139 1.93 -18.92 20.67
C THR A 139 1.14 -17.92 21.51
N GLU A 140 1.45 -16.64 21.41
CA GLU A 140 0.68 -15.59 22.10
C GLU A 140 -0.77 -15.62 21.57
N PRO A 141 -1.80 -15.62 22.45
CA PRO A 141 -3.19 -15.80 22.04
C PRO A 141 -3.67 -14.81 20.97
N ALA A 142 -3.32 -13.53 21.07
CA ALA A 142 -3.74 -12.54 20.08
C ALA A 142 -3.10 -12.78 18.70
N VAL A 143 -1.81 -13.15 18.65
CA VAL A 143 -1.10 -13.53 17.42
C VAL A 143 -1.69 -14.81 16.82
N ALA A 144 -1.85 -15.85 17.63
CA ALA A 144 -2.35 -17.16 17.19
C ALA A 144 -3.80 -17.07 16.68
N VAL A 145 -4.69 -16.40 17.41
CA VAL A 145 -6.09 -16.19 16.98
C VAL A 145 -6.12 -15.36 15.71
N SER A 146 -5.32 -14.31 15.60
CA SER A 146 -5.25 -13.49 14.38
C SER A 146 -4.75 -14.30 13.17
N ALA A 147 -3.74 -15.16 13.36
CA ALA A 147 -3.22 -16.03 12.32
C ALA A 147 -4.27 -17.03 11.82
N VAL A 148 -4.96 -17.70 12.75
CA VAL A 148 -5.98 -18.71 12.42
C VAL A 148 -7.20 -18.05 11.78
N LEU A 149 -7.77 -17.03 12.43
CA LEU A 149 -8.96 -16.34 11.94
C LEU A 149 -8.69 -15.64 10.61
N GLY A 150 -7.53 -14.98 10.48
CA GLY A 150 -7.09 -14.37 9.24
C GLY A 150 -6.96 -15.39 8.10
N SER A 151 -6.40 -16.57 8.37
CA SER A 151 -6.28 -17.65 7.39
C SER A 151 -7.65 -18.20 6.97
N VAL A 152 -8.56 -18.41 7.93
CA VAL A 152 -9.93 -18.88 7.66
C VAL A 152 -10.69 -17.87 6.80
N LEU A 153 -10.63 -16.58 7.15
CA LEU A 153 -11.27 -15.51 6.38
C LEU A 153 -10.65 -15.36 4.99
N LEU A 154 -9.33 -15.54 4.85
CA LEU A 154 -8.66 -15.51 3.56
C LEU A 154 -9.14 -16.66 2.66
N VAL A 155 -9.22 -17.88 3.19
CA VAL A 155 -9.75 -19.04 2.45
C VAL A 155 -11.20 -18.78 2.06
N ALA A 156 -12.03 -18.27 2.97
CA ALA A 156 -13.41 -17.90 2.66
C ALA A 156 -13.50 -16.82 1.57
N ALA A 157 -12.64 -15.80 1.60
CA ALA A 157 -12.56 -14.75 0.59
C ALA A 157 -12.20 -15.32 -0.79
N VAL A 158 -11.21 -16.22 -0.86
CA VAL A 158 -10.80 -16.89 -2.09
C VAL A 158 -11.92 -17.77 -2.66
N LEU A 159 -12.58 -18.56 -1.81
CA LEU A 159 -13.71 -19.40 -2.22
C LEU A 159 -14.90 -18.55 -2.70
N HIS A 160 -15.18 -17.42 -2.05
CA HIS A 160 -16.21 -16.48 -2.50
C HIS A 160 -15.85 -15.87 -3.86
N GLN A 161 -14.62 -15.37 -4.03
CA GLN A 161 -14.17 -14.72 -5.27
C GLN A 161 -14.14 -15.66 -6.47
N THR A 162 -13.95 -16.97 -6.27
CA THR A 162 -13.99 -17.95 -7.37
C THR A 162 -15.42 -18.27 -7.85
N ARG A 163 -16.42 -18.05 -6.98
CA ARG A 163 -17.84 -18.37 -7.20
C ARG A 163 -18.73 -17.15 -7.49
N ALA A 164 -18.32 -15.96 -7.07
CA ALA A 164 -19.10 -14.73 -7.22
C ALA A 164 -19.29 -14.33 -8.69
N LYS A 165 -20.46 -13.77 -9.02
CA LYS A 165 -20.80 -13.29 -10.38
C LYS A 165 -20.03 -12.02 -10.76
N THR A 166 -19.77 -11.15 -9.79
CA THR A 166 -19.03 -9.90 -9.93
C THR A 166 -17.95 -9.84 -8.85
N PRO A 167 -16.88 -10.67 -8.92
CA PRO A 167 -15.90 -10.77 -7.86
C PRO A 167 -15.04 -9.50 -7.77
N LEU A 168 -14.69 -9.10 -6.54
CA LEU A 168 -13.77 -7.98 -6.30
C LEU A 168 -12.41 -8.20 -6.97
N LEU A 169 -11.86 -9.41 -6.84
CA LEU A 169 -10.62 -9.83 -7.50
C LEU A 169 -10.95 -10.98 -8.44
N LYS A 170 -10.63 -10.80 -9.73
CA LYS A 170 -10.77 -11.84 -10.73
C LYS A 170 -9.61 -12.84 -10.61
N LEU A 171 -9.65 -13.70 -9.59
CA LEU A 171 -8.59 -14.69 -9.31
C LEU A 171 -8.31 -15.62 -10.49
N ARG A 172 -9.27 -15.82 -11.39
CA ARG A 172 -9.09 -16.58 -12.63
C ARG A 172 -7.98 -16.03 -13.54
N LEU A 173 -7.64 -14.74 -13.44
CA LEU A 173 -6.52 -14.15 -14.18
C LEU A 173 -5.18 -14.74 -13.73
N LEU A 174 -5.03 -15.11 -12.46
CA LEU A 174 -3.80 -15.75 -11.96
C LEU A 174 -3.59 -17.16 -12.52
N ALA A 175 -4.63 -17.79 -13.06
CA ALA A 175 -4.51 -19.08 -13.74
C ALA A 175 -3.92 -18.95 -15.16
N ASP A 176 -3.96 -17.75 -15.75
CA ASP A 176 -3.21 -17.48 -16.98
C ASP A 176 -1.71 -17.53 -16.69
N ARG A 177 -0.97 -18.33 -17.46
CA ARG A 177 0.46 -18.57 -17.19
C ARG A 177 1.29 -17.29 -17.23
N VAL A 178 1.00 -16.38 -18.15
CA VAL A 178 1.76 -15.14 -18.31
C VAL A 178 1.44 -14.20 -17.15
N TYR A 179 0.16 -14.01 -16.86
CA TYR A 179 -0.26 -13.12 -15.77
C TYR A 179 0.14 -13.67 -14.39
N GLY A 180 -0.04 -14.97 -14.15
CA GLY A 180 0.32 -15.63 -12.90
C GLY A 180 1.83 -15.60 -12.63
N SER A 181 2.66 -15.92 -13.63
CA SER A 181 4.12 -15.84 -13.49
C SER A 181 4.62 -14.41 -13.31
N ALA A 182 4.07 -13.44 -14.05
CA ALA A 182 4.41 -12.03 -13.88
C ALA A 182 4.02 -11.51 -12.49
N SER A 183 2.83 -11.88 -11.99
CA SER A 183 2.36 -11.50 -10.65
C SER A 183 3.22 -12.12 -9.55
N ALA A 184 3.61 -13.40 -9.70
CA ALA A 184 4.50 -14.07 -8.76
C ALA A 184 5.89 -13.42 -8.73
N LEU A 185 6.46 -13.14 -9.90
CA LEU A 185 7.75 -12.44 -10.02
C LEU A 185 7.69 -11.05 -9.38
N ALA A 186 6.62 -10.29 -9.63
CA ALA A 186 6.41 -8.99 -9.01
C ALA A 186 6.33 -9.09 -7.48
N GLY A 187 5.60 -10.10 -6.96
CA GLY A 187 5.51 -10.37 -5.53
C GLY A 187 6.84 -10.71 -4.88
N VAL A 188 7.62 -11.62 -5.49
CA VAL A 188 8.96 -11.99 -5.00
C VAL A 188 9.90 -10.78 -5.04
N THR A 189 9.86 -9.98 -6.10
CA THR A 189 10.69 -8.78 -6.23
C THR A 189 10.33 -7.75 -5.16
N ALA A 190 9.04 -7.54 -4.90
CA ALA A 190 8.59 -6.63 -3.85
C ALA A 190 8.99 -7.12 -2.44
N ALA A 191 8.86 -8.43 -2.18
CA ALA A 191 9.28 -9.03 -0.92
C ALA A 191 10.80 -8.91 -0.70
N GLY A 192 11.60 -9.19 -1.74
CA GLY A 192 13.05 -9.01 -1.70
C GLY A 192 13.45 -7.56 -1.46
N LEU A 193 12.82 -6.62 -2.17
CA LEU A 193 13.07 -5.18 -2.00
C LEU A 193 12.75 -4.72 -0.57
N MET A 194 11.57 -5.08 -0.04
CA MET A 194 11.18 -4.73 1.33
C MET A 194 12.09 -5.38 2.37
N GLY A 195 12.49 -6.64 2.15
CA GLY A 195 13.44 -7.34 3.00
C GLY A 195 14.80 -6.63 3.05
N VAL A 196 15.34 -6.23 1.89
CA VAL A 196 16.59 -5.45 1.83
C VAL A 196 16.42 -4.11 2.54
N LEU A 197 15.34 -3.37 2.28
CA LEU A 197 15.08 -2.07 2.90
C LEU A 197 14.90 -2.13 4.42
N PHE A 198 14.54 -3.29 4.99
CA PHE A 198 14.45 -3.48 6.43
C PHE A 198 15.75 -3.99 7.04
N VAL A 199 16.34 -5.02 6.44
CA VAL A 199 17.53 -5.71 6.97
C VAL A 199 18.77 -4.84 6.85
N PHE A 200 18.95 -4.10 5.75
CA PHE A 200 20.15 -3.26 5.58
C PHE A 200 20.27 -2.18 6.66
N PRO A 201 19.26 -1.31 6.87
CA PRO A 201 19.33 -0.30 7.92
C PRO A 201 19.53 -0.91 9.30
N LEU A 202 18.84 -2.02 9.60
CA LEU A 202 18.98 -2.70 10.89
C LEU A 202 20.38 -3.29 11.08
N LEU A 203 20.97 -3.88 10.04
CA LEU A 203 22.34 -4.41 10.08
C LEU A 203 23.35 -3.28 10.28
N TYR A 204 23.20 -2.17 9.56
CA TYR A 204 24.07 -1.01 9.70
C TYR A 204 23.97 -0.40 11.09
N GLN A 205 22.75 -0.23 11.62
CA GLN A 205 22.52 0.23 12.98
C GLN A 205 23.13 -0.73 14.02
N ALA A 206 22.95 -2.03 13.87
CA ALA A 206 23.49 -3.01 14.82
C ALA A 206 25.01 -3.17 14.75
N SER A 207 25.64 -2.91 13.60
CA SER A 207 27.08 -3.12 13.38
C SER A 207 27.93 -1.86 13.50
N LEU A 208 27.40 -0.69 13.12
CA LEU A 208 28.11 0.59 13.15
C LEU A 208 27.65 1.52 14.30
N GLY A 209 26.52 1.23 14.94
CA GLY A 209 25.89 2.05 15.99
C GLY A 209 24.73 2.89 15.48
#